data_AF-A0A931Y9Q6-F1
#
_entry.id   AF-A0A931Y9Q6-F1
#
_cell.length_a   1.000
_cell.length_b   1.000
_cell.length_c   1.000
_cell.angle_alpha   90.00
_cell.angle_beta   90.00
_cell.angle_gamma   90.00
#
_symmetry.space_group_name_H-M   'P 1'
#
loop_
_entity.id
_entity.type
_entity.pdbx_description
1 polymer ?
#
loop_
_entity_poly.entity_id
_entity_poly.type
_entity_poly.pdbx_seq_one_letter_code
_entity_poly.pdbx_strand_id
1 'polypeptide(L)'
;EEPKVVENNCVAGFLHGTQVPCTASPTPTRTPTPTAGVPPTATPTKTPTPTVIVTSTPTRTPTPTPSLLGDINKDGTVDLLDFNIWRDEFLGMTSTKQSNLNNDEVVDLLDFNLWLTAYRINNP
;
A
#
# COMPACT_ATOMS: atom_id res chain seq x y z
N GLU A 1 51.80 61.26 28.95
CA GLU A 1 50.63 60.84 28.15
C GLU A 1 51.07 60.44 26.73
N GLU A 2 50.11 60.06 25.86
CA GLU A 2 50.13 60.33 24.40
C GLU A 2 50.52 61.80 24.08
N PRO A 3 50.86 62.23 22.84
CA PRO A 3 50.67 61.57 21.52
C PRO A 3 51.85 61.73 20.50
N LYS A 4 51.57 61.45 19.20
CA LYS A 4 52.27 61.87 17.95
C LYS A 4 53.69 61.32 17.65
N VAL A 5 53.79 60.40 16.68
CA VAL A 5 55.00 60.07 15.87
C VAL A 5 54.51 59.69 14.46
N VAL A 6 54.63 60.56 13.45
CA VAL A 6 55.72 60.65 12.42
C VAL A 6 55.67 59.46 11.42
N GLU A 7 55.28 59.61 10.14
CA GLU A 7 55.74 60.49 9.04
C GLU A 7 56.88 59.88 8.20
N ASN A 8 56.81 60.12 6.87
CA ASN A 8 57.73 59.82 5.75
C ASN A 8 57.35 58.60 4.87
N ASN A 9 57.07 58.68 3.55
CA ASN A 9 57.35 59.63 2.43
C ASN A 9 58.69 59.49 1.69
N CYS A 10 58.92 58.41 0.91
CA CYS A 10 60.04 58.33 -0.03
C CYS A 10 59.58 58.07 -1.47
N VAL A 11 59.76 59.05 -2.35
CA VAL A 11 59.78 58.84 -3.81
C VAL A 11 61.23 58.51 -4.24
N ALA A 12 61.52 58.29 -5.53
CA ALA A 12 62.87 58.45 -6.12
C ALA A 12 62.86 58.26 -7.65
N GLY A 13 62.86 59.36 -8.40
CA GLY A 13 63.13 59.33 -9.84
C GLY A 13 64.61 59.08 -10.18
N PHE A 14 64.81 58.33 -11.28
CA PHE A 14 65.62 58.70 -12.45
C PHE A 14 66.98 59.43 -12.22
N LEU A 15 68.09 58.93 -12.83
CA LEU A 15 69.38 59.66 -13.03
C LEU A 15 69.27 60.85 -14.02
N HIS A 16 68.07 61.39 -14.08
CA HIS A 16 67.37 61.99 -15.20
C HIS A 16 66.13 62.74 -14.63
N GLY A 17 66.05 62.96 -13.30
CA GLY A 17 64.86 63.52 -12.65
C GLY A 17 64.34 62.80 -11.39
N THR A 18 65.20 62.60 -10.38
CA THR A 18 64.97 62.98 -8.95
C THR A 18 63.85 62.35 -8.10
N GLN A 19 64.21 61.88 -6.88
CA GLN A 19 63.95 62.56 -5.57
C GLN A 19 63.55 61.64 -4.40
N VAL A 20 64.33 61.65 -3.29
CA VAL A 20 64.33 60.62 -2.21
C VAL A 20 63.36 60.85 -0.96
N PRO A 21 63.81 61.29 0.25
CA PRO A 21 63.61 60.90 1.68
C PRO A 21 62.53 60.08 2.47
N CYS A 22 62.74 58.76 2.69
CA CYS A 22 62.52 58.00 3.97
C CYS A 22 61.09 57.54 4.45
N THR A 23 60.96 57.12 5.73
CA THR A 23 60.16 55.95 6.20
C THR A 23 59.38 56.11 7.54
N ALA A 24 58.28 55.33 7.75
CA ALA A 24 57.52 55.21 9.02
C ALA A 24 57.23 53.74 9.43
N SER A 25 57.12 53.44 10.74
CA SER A 25 56.86 52.09 11.27
C SER A 25 55.35 51.77 11.35
N PRO A 26 54.86 50.65 10.78
CA PRO A 26 53.45 50.29 10.87
C PRO A 26 53.08 49.80 12.28
N THR A 27 52.18 50.54 12.93
CA THR A 27 51.58 50.21 14.23
C THR A 27 50.91 48.82 14.19
N PRO A 28 51.03 47.97 15.25
CA PRO A 28 50.37 46.67 15.29
C PRO A 28 48.85 46.82 15.10
N THR A 29 48.35 46.24 14.02
CA THR A 29 46.97 46.38 13.57
C THR A 29 46.02 45.62 14.49
N ARG A 30 44.97 46.29 15.00
CA ARG A 30 43.87 45.60 15.68
C ARG A 30 43.15 44.69 14.67
N THR A 31 43.21 43.39 14.87
CA THR A 31 42.48 42.42 14.06
C THR A 31 40.97 42.69 14.16
N PRO A 32 40.25 42.89 13.04
CA PRO A 32 38.81 43.02 13.08
C PRO A 32 38.19 41.68 13.51
N THR A 33 37.28 41.73 14.49
CA THR A 33 36.47 40.58 14.93
C THR A 33 35.71 40.00 13.73
N PRO A 34 35.68 38.66 13.53
CA PRO A 34 35.04 38.06 12.37
C PRO A 34 33.56 38.42 12.29
N THR A 35 33.16 39.08 11.21
CA THR A 35 31.75 39.31 10.89
C THR A 35 31.15 37.97 10.48
N ALA A 36 30.21 37.45 11.28
CA ALA A 36 29.49 36.23 10.94
C ALA A 36 28.67 36.47 9.66
N GLY A 37 29.04 35.79 8.58
CA GLY A 37 28.28 35.82 7.33
C GLY A 37 26.90 35.20 7.54
N VAL A 38 25.85 35.89 7.11
CA VAL A 38 24.46 35.38 7.21
C VAL A 38 24.33 34.13 6.33
N PRO A 39 23.81 33.00 6.86
CA PRO A 39 23.66 31.79 6.06
C PRO A 39 22.62 31.99 4.94
N PRO A 40 22.78 31.33 3.78
CA PRO A 40 21.84 31.45 2.66
C PRO A 40 20.46 30.91 3.05
N THR A 41 19.42 31.70 2.79
CA THR A 41 18.03 31.31 3.05
C THR A 41 17.61 30.19 2.09
N ALA A 42 17.19 29.05 2.62
CA ALA A 42 16.70 27.93 1.82
C ALA A 42 15.38 28.30 1.13
N THR A 43 15.31 28.08 -0.20
CA THR A 43 14.08 28.28 -0.97
C THR A 43 13.04 27.21 -0.61
N PRO A 44 11.78 27.58 -0.30
CA PRO A 44 10.75 26.59 0.04
C PRO A 44 10.37 25.74 -1.17
N THR A 45 10.63 24.45 -1.09
CA THR A 45 10.20 23.45 -2.09
C THR A 45 8.68 23.28 -2.02
N LYS A 46 7.98 23.39 -3.16
CA LYS A 46 6.53 23.15 -3.23
C LYS A 46 6.22 21.69 -2.91
N THR A 47 5.41 21.45 -1.87
CA THR A 47 4.93 20.11 -1.51
C THR A 47 4.01 19.56 -2.60
N PRO A 48 4.16 18.29 -3.03
CA PRO A 48 3.22 17.68 -3.97
C PRO A 48 1.83 17.50 -3.32
N THR A 49 0.78 17.85 -4.05
CA THR A 49 -0.62 17.64 -3.64
C THR A 49 -0.92 16.14 -3.58
N PRO A 50 -1.57 15.62 -2.52
CA PRO A 50 -1.90 14.20 -2.42
C PRO A 50 -2.96 13.80 -3.46
N THR A 51 -2.66 12.77 -4.25
CA THR A 51 -3.61 12.15 -5.19
C THR A 51 -4.62 11.30 -4.42
N VAL A 52 -5.92 11.55 -4.61
CA VAL A 52 -6.99 10.74 -4.00
C VAL A 52 -7.03 9.37 -4.67
N ILE A 53 -6.72 8.32 -3.92
CA ILE A 53 -6.82 6.92 -4.37
C ILE A 53 -8.25 6.44 -4.07
N VAL A 54 -8.99 6.04 -5.12
CA VAL A 54 -10.34 5.51 -4.96
C VAL A 54 -10.26 4.02 -4.61
N THR A 55 -10.52 3.67 -3.35
CA THR A 55 -10.54 2.28 -2.89
C THR A 55 -11.77 1.56 -3.44
N SER A 56 -11.58 0.47 -4.17
CA SER A 56 -12.69 -0.38 -4.62
C SER A 56 -13.39 -1.03 -3.43
N THR A 57 -14.72 -0.93 -3.39
CA THR A 57 -15.53 -1.58 -2.36
C THR A 57 -15.47 -3.10 -2.55
N PRO A 58 -15.22 -3.89 -1.49
CA PRO A 58 -15.19 -5.34 -1.62
C PRO A 58 -16.58 -5.88 -2.00
N THR A 59 -16.65 -6.55 -3.15
CA THR A 59 -17.85 -7.29 -3.56
C THR A 59 -18.14 -8.38 -2.53
N ARG A 60 -19.38 -8.45 -2.03
CA ARG A 60 -19.80 -9.51 -1.13
C ARG A 60 -19.80 -10.85 -1.87
N THR A 61 -18.97 -11.79 -1.43
CA THR A 61 -19.10 -13.20 -1.82
C THR A 61 -20.45 -13.73 -1.33
N PRO A 62 -21.25 -14.40 -2.19
CA PRO A 62 -22.47 -15.04 -1.72
C PRO A 62 -22.12 -16.13 -0.69
N THR A 63 -22.83 -16.13 0.43
CA THR A 63 -22.75 -17.23 1.41
C THR A 63 -23.31 -18.49 0.74
N PRO A 64 -22.63 -19.65 0.80
CA PRO A 64 -23.17 -20.88 0.25
C PRO A 64 -24.47 -21.24 0.99
N THR A 65 -25.55 -21.42 0.24
CA THR A 65 -26.80 -21.99 0.77
C THR A 65 -26.49 -23.40 1.29
N PRO A 66 -26.93 -23.77 2.52
CA PRO A 66 -26.78 -25.14 2.99
C PRO A 66 -27.52 -26.08 2.03
N SER A 67 -26.85 -27.15 1.58
CA SER A 67 -27.46 -28.20 0.77
C SER A 67 -28.61 -28.80 1.57
N LEU A 68 -29.83 -28.75 1.02
CA LEU A 68 -30.97 -29.42 1.62
C LEU A 68 -30.78 -30.93 1.45
N LEU A 69 -30.99 -31.71 2.51
CA LEU A 69 -30.93 -33.17 2.40
C LEU A 69 -32.06 -33.62 1.45
N GLY A 70 -31.78 -34.51 0.50
CA GLY A 70 -32.76 -34.95 -0.50
C GLY A 70 -32.96 -34.00 -1.70
N ASP A 71 -32.37 -32.80 -1.70
CA ASP A 71 -32.23 -31.94 -2.88
C ASP A 71 -31.02 -32.45 -3.70
N ILE A 72 -31.31 -33.39 -4.60
CA ILE A 72 -30.32 -34.13 -5.39
C ILE A 72 -29.93 -33.31 -6.62
N ASN A 73 -30.88 -32.56 -7.20
CA ASN A 73 -30.66 -31.71 -8.36
C ASN A 73 -30.00 -30.34 -8.02
N LYS A 74 -30.07 -29.92 -6.74
CA LYS A 74 -29.55 -28.66 -6.17
C LYS A 74 -30.29 -27.40 -6.63
N ASP A 75 -31.60 -27.51 -6.86
CA ASP A 75 -32.49 -26.38 -7.20
C ASP A 75 -33.06 -25.65 -5.98
N GLY A 76 -32.87 -26.19 -4.77
CA GLY A 76 -33.33 -25.62 -3.51
C GLY A 76 -34.69 -26.15 -3.02
N THR A 77 -35.27 -27.14 -3.71
CA THR A 77 -36.48 -27.86 -3.28
C THR A 77 -36.21 -29.36 -3.09
N VAL A 78 -37.19 -30.10 -2.56
CA VAL A 78 -37.15 -31.57 -2.52
C VAL A 78 -38.45 -32.07 -3.10
N ASP A 79 -38.41 -32.57 -4.32
CA ASP A 79 -39.62 -32.90 -5.08
C ASP A 79 -39.50 -34.15 -5.98
N LEU A 80 -40.40 -34.29 -6.96
CA LEU A 80 -40.44 -35.43 -7.88
C LEU A 80 -39.23 -35.46 -8.84
N LEU A 81 -38.56 -34.35 -9.12
CA LEU A 81 -37.36 -34.29 -9.94
C LEU A 81 -36.20 -35.00 -9.24
N ASP A 82 -36.03 -34.80 -7.93
CA ASP A 82 -35.04 -35.53 -7.13
C ASP A 82 -35.33 -37.03 -7.09
N PHE A 83 -36.61 -37.40 -6.91
CA PHE A 83 -37.04 -38.80 -6.98
C PHE A 83 -36.70 -39.44 -8.33
N ASN A 84 -36.86 -38.71 -9.44
CA ASN A 84 -36.51 -39.21 -10.76
C ASN A 84 -34.99 -39.48 -10.87
N ILE A 85 -34.14 -38.64 -10.29
CA ILE A 85 -32.68 -38.86 -10.28
C ILE A 85 -32.33 -40.08 -9.40
N TRP A 86 -32.89 -40.18 -8.20
CA TRP A 86 -32.70 -41.37 -7.34
C TRP A 86 -33.14 -42.65 -8.06
N ARG A 87 -34.30 -42.63 -8.72
CA ARG A 87 -34.80 -43.78 -9.50
C ARG A 87 -33.84 -44.15 -10.62
N ASP A 88 -33.34 -43.17 -11.38
CA ASP A 88 -32.51 -43.43 -12.56
C ASP A 88 -31.11 -43.94 -12.15
N GLU A 89 -30.56 -43.48 -11.01
CA GLU A 89 -29.35 -44.03 -10.40
C GLU A 89 -29.58 -45.44 -9.82
N PHE A 90 -30.68 -45.65 -9.08
CA PHE A 90 -31.06 -46.95 -8.50
C PHE A 90 -31.30 -48.04 -9.55
N LEU A 91 -31.87 -47.67 -10.71
CA LEU A 91 -32.06 -48.57 -11.86
C LEU A 91 -30.80 -48.71 -12.73
N GLY A 92 -29.70 -48.02 -12.40
CA GLY A 92 -28.45 -48.06 -13.17
C GLY A 92 -28.54 -47.44 -14.57
N MET A 93 -29.50 -46.54 -14.79
CA MET A 93 -29.63 -45.78 -16.04
C MET A 93 -28.57 -44.68 -16.15
N THR A 94 -28.08 -44.19 -15.01
CA THR A 94 -26.97 -43.26 -14.87
C THR A 94 -25.84 -43.87 -14.03
N SER A 95 -24.62 -43.37 -14.21
CA SER A 95 -23.43 -43.78 -13.45
C SER A 95 -23.00 -42.75 -12.39
N THR A 96 -23.80 -41.69 -12.23
CA THR A 96 -23.68 -40.74 -11.14
C THR A 96 -24.11 -41.42 -9.82
N LYS A 97 -23.64 -40.88 -8.69
CA LYS A 97 -24.06 -41.29 -7.33
C LYS A 97 -24.46 -40.06 -6.52
N GLN A 98 -25.26 -39.18 -7.11
CA GLN A 98 -25.75 -37.96 -6.46
C GLN A 98 -26.76 -38.28 -5.35
N SER A 99 -27.44 -39.42 -5.46
CA SER A 99 -28.49 -39.89 -4.57
C SER A 99 -27.97 -40.80 -3.45
N ASN A 100 -26.65 -40.97 -3.32
CA ASN A 100 -25.99 -41.58 -2.16
C ASN A 100 -25.99 -40.57 -1.01
N LEU A 101 -27.11 -40.50 -0.29
CA LEU A 101 -27.41 -39.53 0.76
C LEU A 101 -26.86 -39.96 2.13
N ASN A 102 -26.56 -41.24 2.31
CA ASN A 102 -25.94 -41.76 3.54
C ASN A 102 -24.40 -41.84 3.47
N ASN A 103 -23.81 -41.61 2.29
CA ASN A 103 -22.38 -41.70 1.98
C ASN A 103 -21.75 -43.10 2.10
N ASP A 104 -22.50 -44.20 1.93
CA ASP A 104 -22.01 -45.59 2.05
C ASP A 104 -21.41 -46.20 0.76
N GLU A 105 -21.37 -45.39 -0.32
CA GLU A 105 -20.92 -45.72 -1.68
C GLU A 105 -21.92 -46.49 -2.55
N VAL A 106 -23.09 -46.85 -2.05
CA VAL A 106 -24.19 -47.46 -2.81
C VAL A 106 -25.25 -46.39 -3.11
N VAL A 107 -26.22 -46.71 -3.97
CA VAL A 107 -27.49 -45.97 -4.08
C VAL A 107 -28.59 -47.01 -3.91
N ASP A 108 -29.28 -47.00 -2.77
CA ASP A 108 -30.27 -48.04 -2.45
C ASP A 108 -31.54 -47.52 -1.71
N LEU A 109 -32.21 -48.42 -0.99
CA LEU A 109 -33.43 -48.13 -0.23
C LEU A 109 -33.17 -47.35 1.08
N LEU A 110 -31.94 -47.33 1.60
CA LEU A 110 -31.56 -46.47 2.73
C LEU A 110 -31.56 -45.01 2.27
N ASP A 111 -30.99 -44.72 1.10
CA ASP A 111 -31.06 -43.39 0.48
C ASP A 111 -32.49 -42.96 0.16
N PHE A 112 -33.31 -43.89 -0.38
CA PHE A 112 -34.72 -43.62 -0.61
C PHE A 112 -35.45 -43.20 0.67
N ASN A 113 -35.15 -43.85 1.80
CA ASN A 113 -35.74 -43.50 3.08
C ASN A 113 -35.26 -42.12 3.59
N LEU A 114 -34.01 -41.73 3.31
CA LEU A 114 -33.50 -40.39 3.60
C LEU A 114 -34.19 -39.33 2.72
N TRP A 115 -34.27 -39.56 1.41
CA TRP A 115 -35.00 -38.69 0.48
C TRP A 115 -36.48 -38.55 0.89
N LEU A 116 -37.17 -39.66 1.18
CA LEU A 116 -38.58 -39.65 1.59
C LEU A 116 -38.81 -38.93 2.92
N THR A 117 -37.84 -39.03 3.85
CA THR A 117 -37.88 -38.30 5.12
C THR A 117 -37.72 -36.80 4.89
N ALA A 118 -36.77 -36.40 4.04
CA ALA A 118 -36.59 -35.00 3.67
C ALA A 118 -37.80 -34.44 2.89
N TYR A 119 -38.33 -35.19 1.94
CA TYR A 119 -39.51 -34.81 1.17
C TYR A 119 -40.69 -34.47 2.09
N ARG A 120 -40.96 -35.30 3.11
CA ARG A 120 -42.01 -35.05 4.12
C ARG A 120 -41.76 -33.85 5.02
N ILE A 121 -40.49 -33.56 5.34
CA ILE A 121 -40.14 -32.39 6.17
C ILE A 121 -40.34 -31.08 5.39
N ASN A 122 -40.05 -31.10 4.09
CA ASN A 122 -40.17 -29.95 3.21
C ASN A 122 -41.57 -29.77 2.58
N ASN A 123 -42.39 -30.82 2.57
CA ASN A 123 -43.77 -30.82 2.04
C ASN A 123 -44.75 -31.38 3.12
N PRO A 124 -45.16 -30.56 4.10
CA PRO A 124 -46.01 -30.96 5.23
C PRO A 124 -47.51 -31.09 4.91
#